data_AF-A0A1G8IZC2-F1
#
_entry.id   AF-A0A1G8IZC2-F1
#
_cell.length_a   1.000
_cell.length_b   1.000
_cell.length_c   1.000
_cell.angle_alpha   90.00
_cell.angle_beta   90.00
_cell.angle_gamma   90.00
#
_symmetry.space_group_name_H-M   'P 1'
#
loop_
_entity.id
_entity.type
_entity.pdbx_description
1 polymer ?
#
loop_
_entity_poly.entity_id
_entity_poly.type
_entity_poly.pdbx_seq_one_letter_code
_entity_poly.pdbx_strand_id
1 'polypeptide(L)' 'MSHLTSEQRYTISVLLEQNFSKSEIAIVIKKDKSVLTRELKRNCDLRSGNYDFDLAQRKYEKRQKDK' A
#
# COMPACT_ATOMS: atom_id res chain seq x y z
N MET A 1 -0.63 -5.48 -14.97
CA MET A 1 -0.11 -5.37 -13.59
C MET A 1 -1.28 -5.53 -12.64
N SER A 2 -1.20 -6.42 -11.64
CA SER A 2 -2.25 -6.44 -10.62
C SER A 2 -2.14 -5.18 -9.77
N HIS A 3 -3.16 -4.33 -9.82
CA HIS A 3 -3.31 -3.23 -8.89
C HIS A 3 -3.79 -3.77 -7.54
N LEU A 4 -3.45 -3.05 -6.47
CA LEU A 4 -4.03 -3.30 -5.15
C LEU A 4 -5.39 -2.65 -5.09
N THR A 5 -6.39 -3.36 -4.57
CA THR A 5 -7.71 -2.80 -4.30
C THR A 5 -7.68 -1.87 -3.09
N SER A 6 -8.75 -1.11 -2.89
CA SER A 6 -8.89 -0.25 -1.71
C SER A 6 -8.87 -1.07 -0.41
N GLU A 7 -9.54 -2.23 -0.40
CA GLU A 7 -9.55 -3.15 0.74
C GLU A 7 -8.14 -3.67 1.04
N GLN A 8 -7.34 -3.99 0.01
CA GLN A 8 -5.96 -4.42 0.22
C GLN A 8 -5.08 -3.30 0.79
N ARG A 9 -5.30 -2.04 0.38
CA ARG A 9 -4.60 -0.87 0.94
C ARG A 9 -4.98 -0.65 2.41
N TYR A 10 -6.26 -0.78 2.72
CA TYR A 10 -6.75 -0.72 4.10
C TYR A 10 -6.09 -1.80 4.97
N THR A 11 -6.09 -3.06 4.51
CA THR A 11 -5.43 -4.16 5.21
C THR A 11 -3.94 -3.91 5.42
N ILE A 12 -3.23 -3.35 4.43
CA ILE A 12 -1.81 -2.99 4.59
C ILE A 12 -1.63 -1.95 5.70
N SER A 13 -2.48 -0.91 5.73
CA SER A 13 -2.40 0.17 6.72
C SER A 13 -2.58 -0.38 8.15
N VAL A 14 -3.63 -1.16 8.39
CA VAL A 14 -3.91 -1.77 9.71
C VAL A 14 -2.77 -2.70 10.14
N LEU A 15 -2.27 -3.56 9.25
CA LEU A 15 -1.21 -4.50 9.61
C LEU A 15 0.14 -3.83 9.86
N LEU A 16 0.42 -2.71 9.18
CA LEU A 16 1.63 -1.92 9.46
C LEU A 16 1.56 -1.27 10.84
N GLU A 17 0.40 -0.75 11.25
CA GLU A 17 0.19 -0.21 12.60
C GLU A 17 0.36 -1.28 13.68
N GLN A 18 0.01 -2.53 13.36
CA GLN A 18 0.22 -3.69 14.21
C GLN A 18 1.66 -4.26 14.15
N ASN A 19 2.59 -3.58 13.48
CA ASN A 19 4.01 -3.98 13.33
C ASN A 19 4.25 -5.31 12.62
N PHE A 20 3.32 -5.77 11.77
CA PHE A 20 3.55 -6.95 10.94
C PHE A 20 4.67 -6.71 9.92
N SER A 21 5.44 -7.76 9.63
CA SER A 21 6.48 -7.68 8.61
C SER A 21 5.87 -7.56 7.21
N LYS A 22 6.61 -6.91 6.30
CA LYS A 22 6.22 -6.83 4.87
C LYS A 22 6.02 -8.19 4.22
N SER A 23 6.69 -9.24 4.71
CA SER A 23 6.52 -10.60 4.19
C SER A 23 5.16 -11.17 4.59
N GLU A 24 4.76 -11.01 5.86
CA GLU A 24 3.46 -11.47 6.35
C GLU A 24 2.30 -10.71 5.69
N ILE A 25 2.42 -9.38 5.59
CA ILE A 25 1.40 -8.54 4.95
C ILE A 25 1.18 -8.98 3.49
N ALA A 26 2.26 -9.26 2.76
CA ALA A 26 2.20 -9.73 1.37
C ALA A 26 1.42 -11.06 1.24
N ILE A 27 1.63 -11.99 2.18
CA ILE A 27 0.88 -13.25 2.25
C ILE A 27 -0.61 -12.97 2.51
N VAL A 28 -0.93 -12.11 3.48
CA VAL A 28 -2.32 -11.77 3.84
C VAL A 28 -3.08 -11.16 2.65
N ILE A 29 -2.49 -10.22 1.94
CA ILE A 29 -3.13 -9.58 0.77
C ILE A 29 -3.05 -10.45 -0.50
N LYS A 30 -2.45 -11.64 -0.43
CA LYS A 30 -2.23 -12.57 -1.55
C LYS A 30 -1.50 -11.90 -2.72
N LYS A 31 -0.40 -11.21 -2.43
CA LYS A 31 0.47 -10.57 -3.43
C LYS A 31 1.93 -10.83 -3.15
N ASP A 32 2.77 -10.63 -4.16
CA ASP A 32 4.21 -10.66 -3.96
C ASP A 32 4.69 -9.51 -3.06
N LYS A 33 5.72 -9.80 -2.26
CA LYS A 33 6.44 -8.79 -1.47
C LYS A 33 6.93 -7.61 -2.33
N SER A 34 7.24 -7.84 -3.61
CA SER A 34 7.63 -6.78 -4.55
C SER A 34 6.49 -5.80 -4.85
N VAL A 35 5.24 -6.26 -4.88
CA VAL A 35 4.04 -5.43 -5.06
C VAL A 35 3.88 -4.52 -3.85
N LEU A 36 3.93 -5.08 -2.65
CA LEU A 36 3.86 -4.31 -1.40
C LEU A 36 5.00 -3.28 -1.31
N THR A 37 6.23 -3.68 -1.67
CA THR A 37 7.38 -2.76 -1.61
C THR A 37 7.20 -1.57 -2.57
N ARG A 38 6.74 -1.81 -3.80
CA ARG A 38 6.46 -0.72 -4.76
C ARG A 38 5.30 0.16 -4.29
N GLU A 39 4.28 -0.45 -3.70
CA GLU A 39 3.14 0.25 -3.13
C GLU A 39 3.59 1.24 -2.06
N LEU A 40 4.30 0.77 -1.03
CA LEU A 40 4.79 1.62 0.06
C LEU A 40 5.68 2.75 -0.48
N LYS A 41 6.62 2.44 -1.38
CA LYS A 41 7.51 3.46 -1.98
C LYS A 41 6.76 4.56 -2.73
N ARG A 42 5.65 4.24 -3.40
CA ARG A 42 4.92 5.18 -4.25
C ARG A 42 3.83 5.94 -3.51
N ASN A 43 3.30 5.38 -2.43
CA ASN A 43 2.06 5.83 -1.83
C ASN A 43 2.14 6.20 -0.35
N CYS A 44 3.23 5.84 0.35
CA CYS A 44 3.46 6.29 1.71
C CYS A 44 3.53 7.82 1.80
N ASP A 45 3.10 8.39 2.93
CA ASP A 45 3.35 9.80 3.22
C ASP A 45 4.84 10.01 3.48
N LEU A 46 5.47 10.88 2.69
CA LEU A 46 6.89 11.18 2.82
C LEU A 46 7.19 12.14 3.97
N ARG A 47 6.17 12.82 4.51
CA ARG A 47 6.34 13.76 5.64
C ARG A 47 6.39 13.01 6.97
N SER A 48 5.43 12.12 7.19
CA SER A 48 5.32 11.33 8.42
C SER A 48 6.03 9.97 8.33
N GLY A 49 6.25 9.44 7.14
CA GLY A 49 6.70 8.06 6.94
C GLY A 49 5.59 7.02 7.16
N ASN A 50 4.36 7.46 7.47
CA ASN A 50 3.23 6.59 7.76
C ASN A 50 2.47 6.22 6.48
N TYR A 51 1.96 4.98 6.47
CA TYR A 51 1.15 4.48 5.38
C TYR A 51 -0.34 4.58 5.73
N ASP A 52 -0.99 5.60 5.19
CA ASP A 52 -2.43 5.82 5.25
C ASP A 52 -3.11 5.32 3.96
N PHE A 53 -4.17 4.52 4.09
CA PHE A 53 -4.81 3.86 2.95
C PHE A 53 -5.57 4.84 2.04
N ASP A 54 -6.20 5.88 2.59
CA ASP A 54 -6.97 6.88 1.84
C ASP A 54 -6.02 7.75 1.00
N LEU A 55 -4.94 8.22 1.61
CA LEU A 55 -3.86 8.92 0.91
C LEU A 55 -3.25 8.04 -0.19
N ALA A 56 -3.01 6.75 0.11
CA ALA A 56 -2.44 5.82 -0.84
C ALA A 56 -3.35 5.63 -2.06
N GLN A 57 -4.66 5.50 -1.83
CA GLN A 57 -5.66 5.39 -2.90
C GLN A 57 -5.72 6.66 -3.75
N ARG A 58 -5.80 7.84 -3.13
CA ARG A 58 -5.80 9.14 -3.85
C ARG A 58 -4.55 9.33 -4.71
N LYS A 59 -3.37 8.96 -4.20
CA LYS A 59 -2.11 9.00 -4.97
C LYS A 59 -2.12 8.01 -6.13
N TYR A 60 -2.70 6.83 -5.94
CA TYR A 60 -2.86 5.86 -7.03
C TYR A 60 -3.78 6.40 -8.13
N GLU A 61 -4.95 6.91 -7.77
CA GLU A 61 -5.92 7.49 -8.70
C GLU A 61 -5.35 8.68 -9.47
N LYS A 62 -4.66 9.60 -8.78
CA LYS A 62 -3.97 10.71 -9.43
C LYS A 62 -3.01 10.22 -10.51
N ARG A 63 -2.18 9.22 -10.21
CA ARG A 63 -1.27 8.61 -11.21
C ARG A 63 -1.98 7.85 -12.32
N GLN A 64 -3.20 7.37 -12.13
CA GLN A 64 -3.99 6.79 -13.22
C GLN A 64 -4.54 7.89 -14.14
N LYS A 65 -4.86 9.07 -13.60
CA LYS A 65 -5.31 10.23 -14.37
C LYS A 65 -4.20 10.95 -15.13
N ASP A 66 -3.00 10.98 -14.55
CA ASP A 66 -1.81 11.62 -15.15
C ASP A 66 -1.14 10.73 -16.24
N LYS A 67 -1.74 9.58 -16.57
CA LYS A 67 -1.29 8.64 -17.59
C LYS A 67 -2.13 8.78 -18.85
#